data_AF-A0A5C2SA45-F1
#
_entry.id   AF-A0A5C2SA45-F1
#
_cell.length_a   1.000
_cell.length_b   1.000
_cell.length_c   1.000
_cell.angle_alpha   90.00
_cell.angle_beta   90.00
_cell.angle_gamma   90.00
#
_symmetry.space_group_name_H-M   'P 1'
#
loop_
_entity.id
_entity.type
_entity.pdbx_description
1 polymer ?
#
loop_
_entity_poly.entity_id
_entity_poly.type
_entity_poly.pdbx_seq_one_letter_code
_entity_poly.pdbx_strand_id
1 'polypeptide(L)'
;MVRSPLSCFLVAFFALLVGRVAAQASLTINVGLSTGNVTAADFLKPNDPVLGDCTQECTAAESVISACTNNACLCNANATDATAAIPPIVKCEQCMFNALITRNTVPQDPRAGQSSALSAYLAACNTANITVTAADGTPSTLTVAAAAAVLTSPPNWDGPFGQGLNTGTTVITVIAATILGGGLIGVLVTM
;
A
#
# COMPACT_ATOMS: atom_id res chain seq x y z
N MET A 1 -42.13 -23.17 -30.71
CA MET A 1 -40.74 -22.88 -30.34
C MET A 1 -40.72 -22.38 -28.89
N VAL A 2 -40.58 -23.30 -27.94
CA VAL A 2 -40.58 -22.98 -26.50
C VAL A 2 -39.13 -22.71 -26.10
N ARG A 3 -38.75 -21.43 -26.01
CA ARG A 3 -37.46 -21.04 -25.41
C ARG A 3 -37.53 -21.39 -23.93
N SER A 4 -36.82 -22.44 -23.53
CA SER A 4 -36.79 -22.91 -22.14
C SER A 4 -36.23 -21.82 -21.23
N PRO A 5 -36.94 -21.44 -20.15
CA PRO A 5 -36.52 -20.38 -19.22
C PRO A 5 -35.18 -20.70 -18.53
N LEU A 6 -34.78 -21.98 -18.50
CA LEU A 6 -33.49 -22.44 -17.99
C LEU A 6 -32.29 -21.87 -18.77
N SER A 7 -32.45 -21.65 -20.08
CA SER A 7 -31.37 -21.19 -20.96
C SER A 7 -31.02 -19.71 -20.73
N CYS A 8 -32.03 -18.87 -20.47
CA CYS A 8 -31.80 -17.46 -20.12
C CYS A 8 -31.10 -17.30 -18.76
N PHE A 9 -31.43 -18.16 -17.78
CA PHE A 9 -30.82 -18.11 -16.45
C PHE A 9 -29.33 -18.46 -16.48
N LEU A 10 -28.95 -19.49 -17.26
CA LEU A 10 -27.55 -19.88 -17.41
C LEU A 10 -26.72 -18.77 -18.10
N VAL A 11 -27.23 -18.16 -19.17
CA VAL A 11 -26.53 -17.07 -19.87
C VAL A 11 -26.32 -15.85 -18.96
N ALA A 12 -27.31 -15.48 -18.14
CA ALA A 12 -27.17 -14.38 -17.18
C ALA A 12 -26.13 -14.67 -16.09
N PHE A 13 -26.06 -15.93 -15.61
CA PHE A 13 -25.10 -16.34 -14.60
C PHE A 13 -23.65 -16.34 -15.14
N PHE A 14 -23.45 -16.84 -16.36
CA PHE A 14 -22.14 -16.80 -17.02
C PHE A 14 -21.71 -15.37 -17.38
N ALA A 15 -22.64 -14.50 -17.80
CA ALA A 15 -22.34 -13.09 -18.06
C ALA A 15 -21.90 -12.33 -16.80
N LEU A 16 -22.52 -12.63 -15.65
CA LEU A 16 -22.11 -12.06 -14.37
C LEU A 16 -20.74 -12.56 -13.91
N LEU A 17 -20.37 -13.81 -14.18
CA LEU A 17 -19.03 -14.34 -13.85
C LEU A 17 -17.93 -13.77 -14.74
N VAL A 18 -18.16 -13.68 -16.06
CA VAL A 18 -17.16 -13.18 -17.02
C VAL A 18 -16.84 -11.70 -16.77
N GLY A 19 -17.82 -10.89 -16.36
CA GLY A 19 -17.59 -9.49 -15.98
C GLY A 19 -16.65 -9.31 -14.78
N ARG A 20 -16.63 -10.26 -13.84
CA ARG A 20 -15.79 -10.14 -12.63
C ARG A 20 -14.33 -10.44 -12.91
N VAL A 21 -14.06 -11.48 -13.71
CA VAL A 21 -12.69 -11.90 -14.05
C VAL A 21 -12.02 -10.90 -14.99
N ALA A 22 -12.77 -10.31 -15.93
CA ALA A 22 -12.22 -9.33 -16.86
C ALA A 22 -11.76 -8.03 -16.17
N ALA A 23 -12.44 -7.62 -15.10
CA ALA A 23 -12.06 -6.44 -14.34
C ALA A 23 -10.75 -6.61 -13.58
N GLN A 24 -10.60 -7.74 -12.87
CA GLN A 24 -9.40 -8.07 -12.10
C GLN A 24 -8.16 -8.27 -12.99
N ALA A 25 -8.35 -8.81 -14.19
CA ALA A 25 -7.29 -9.01 -15.16
C ALA A 25 -6.89 -7.73 -15.91
N SER A 26 -7.72 -6.67 -15.90
CA SER A 26 -7.46 -5.47 -16.70
C SER A 26 -6.60 -4.42 -15.99
N LEU A 27 -6.57 -4.40 -14.65
CA LEU A 27 -5.68 -3.52 -13.92
C LEU A 27 -4.31 -4.18 -13.78
N THR A 28 -3.41 -3.77 -14.67
CA THR A 28 -2.03 -4.24 -14.68
C THR A 28 -1.17 -3.28 -13.88
N ILE A 29 -0.63 -3.75 -12.76
CA ILE A 29 0.23 -2.95 -11.88
C ILE A 29 1.67 -3.34 -12.16
N ASN A 30 2.47 -2.39 -12.62
CA ASN A 30 3.91 -2.57 -12.77
C ASN A 30 4.59 -2.11 -11.48
N VAL A 31 4.84 -3.06 -10.57
CA VAL A 31 5.44 -2.76 -9.26
C VAL A 31 6.91 -2.29 -9.39
N GLY A 32 7.53 -2.45 -10.57
CA GLY A 32 8.94 -2.18 -10.79
C GLY A 32 9.81 -3.16 -9.99
N LEU A 33 10.83 -3.73 -10.63
CA LEU A 33 11.62 -4.92 -10.21
C LEU A 33 11.16 -6.22 -10.89
N SER A 34 11.94 -7.30 -10.70
CA SER A 34 11.90 -8.55 -11.50
C SER A 34 10.56 -9.30 -11.50
N THR A 35 9.61 -8.89 -10.67
CA THR A 35 8.27 -9.47 -10.51
C THR A 35 7.29 -9.13 -11.64
N GLY A 36 7.59 -8.11 -12.47
CA GLY A 36 6.80 -7.78 -13.65
C GLY A 36 5.40 -7.23 -13.35
N ASN A 37 4.47 -7.48 -14.27
CA ASN A 37 3.09 -7.02 -14.23
C ASN A 37 2.25 -7.95 -13.34
N VAL A 38 1.65 -7.41 -12.28
CA VAL A 38 0.79 -8.14 -11.34
C VAL A 38 -0.65 -7.61 -11.37
N THR A 39 -1.60 -8.50 -11.09
CA THR A 39 -3.03 -8.15 -10.97
C THR A 39 -3.31 -7.52 -9.60
N ALA A 40 -4.44 -6.80 -9.47
CA ALA A 40 -4.86 -6.22 -8.19
C ALA A 40 -5.08 -7.29 -7.09
N ALA A 41 -5.50 -8.50 -7.46
CA ALA A 41 -5.70 -9.60 -6.52
C ALA A 41 -4.37 -10.23 -6.06
N ASP A 42 -3.37 -10.28 -6.94
CA ASP A 42 -2.03 -10.80 -6.62
C ASP A 42 -1.16 -9.77 -5.91
N PHE A 43 -1.52 -8.49 -6.00
CA PHE A 43 -0.82 -7.40 -5.32
C PHE A 43 -0.81 -7.60 -3.79
N LEU A 44 -1.96 -8.00 -3.21
CA LEU A 44 -2.13 -8.23 -1.78
C LEU A 44 -1.69 -9.62 -1.29
N LYS A 45 -1.11 -10.43 -2.16
CA LYS A 45 -0.61 -11.77 -1.84
C LYS A 45 0.92 -11.83 -1.96
N PRO A 46 1.67 -11.00 -1.23
CA PRO A 46 3.12 -11.10 -1.23
C PRO A 46 3.54 -12.43 -0.59
N ASN A 47 4.61 -13.02 -1.13
CA ASN A 47 5.21 -14.21 -0.52
C ASN A 47 6.17 -13.79 0.60
N ASP A 48 5.64 -13.20 1.67
CA ASP A 48 6.42 -12.70 2.81
C ASP A 48 5.85 -13.15 4.16
N PRO A 49 6.67 -13.60 5.11
CA PRO A 49 6.23 -13.98 6.45
C PRO A 49 5.58 -12.83 7.27
N VAL A 50 5.71 -11.56 6.88
CA VAL A 50 4.96 -10.46 7.53
C VAL A 50 3.47 -10.46 7.19
N LEU A 51 3.05 -11.14 6.11
CA LEU A 51 1.64 -11.24 5.74
C LEU A 51 0.81 -11.91 6.87
N GLY A 52 1.41 -12.85 7.60
CA GLY A 52 0.77 -13.52 8.72
C GLY A 52 0.29 -12.56 9.82
N ASP A 53 1.09 -11.52 10.12
CA ASP A 53 0.77 -10.52 11.15
C ASP A 53 -0.37 -9.59 10.72
N CYS A 54 -0.63 -9.50 9.40
CA CYS A 54 -1.55 -8.55 8.78
C CYS A 54 -2.75 -9.21 8.11
N THR A 55 -2.95 -10.51 8.36
CA THR A 55 -3.99 -11.34 7.72
C THR A 55 -5.37 -10.69 7.78
N GLN A 56 -5.75 -10.08 8.92
CA GLN A 56 -7.06 -9.46 9.07
C GLN A 56 -7.28 -8.27 8.12
N GLU A 57 -6.32 -7.34 8.08
CA GLU A 57 -6.40 -6.13 7.25
C GLU A 57 -6.31 -6.49 5.77
N CYS A 58 -5.44 -7.46 5.43
CA CYS A 58 -5.26 -7.92 4.06
C CYS A 58 -6.44 -8.75 3.55
N THR A 59 -7.05 -9.60 4.39
CA THR A 59 -8.28 -10.34 4.01
C THR A 59 -9.45 -9.38 3.79
N ALA A 60 -9.56 -8.31 4.59
CA ALA A 60 -10.56 -7.28 4.37
C ALA A 60 -10.37 -6.59 3.01
N ALA A 61 -9.13 -6.22 2.67
CA ALA A 61 -8.81 -5.62 1.39
C ALA A 61 -9.04 -6.57 0.20
N GLU A 62 -8.67 -7.84 0.33
CA GLU A 62 -8.97 -8.88 -0.67
C GLU A 62 -10.47 -9.04 -0.89
N SER A 63 -11.28 -8.99 0.17
CA SER A 63 -12.73 -9.10 0.06
C SER A 63 -13.32 -7.95 -0.78
N VAL A 64 -12.82 -6.72 -0.61
CA VAL A 64 -13.26 -5.55 -1.39
C VAL A 64 -12.80 -5.65 -2.85
N ILE A 65 -11.55 -6.03 -3.09
CA ILE A 65 -11.05 -6.27 -4.46
C ILE A 65 -11.83 -7.39 -5.16
N SER A 66 -12.23 -8.44 -4.43
CA SER A 66 -13.04 -9.53 -4.97
C SER A 66 -14.49 -9.12 -5.29
N ALA A 67 -14.99 -8.10 -4.60
CA ALA A 67 -16.31 -7.53 -4.85
C ALA A 67 -16.32 -6.57 -6.05
N CYS A 68 -15.17 -6.02 -6.44
CA CYS A 68 -15.05 -5.10 -7.56
C CYS A 68 -15.25 -5.77 -8.93
N THR A 69 -16.03 -5.11 -9.80
CA THR A 69 -16.40 -5.59 -11.14
C THR A 69 -15.87 -4.71 -12.27
N ASN A 70 -15.12 -3.66 -11.95
CA ASN A 70 -14.46 -2.79 -12.91
C ASN A 70 -13.26 -2.08 -12.25
N ASN A 71 -12.41 -1.45 -13.07
CA ASN A 71 -11.27 -0.69 -12.57
C ASN A 71 -11.72 0.51 -11.73
N ALA A 72 -12.92 1.04 -11.96
CA ALA A 72 -13.42 2.18 -11.21
C ALA A 72 -13.57 1.88 -9.72
N CYS A 73 -14.10 0.70 -9.40
CA CYS A 73 -14.17 0.19 -8.03
C CYS A 73 -12.77 -0.05 -7.45
N LEU A 74 -11.87 -0.71 -8.21
CA LEU A 74 -10.51 -1.01 -7.77
C LEU A 74 -9.68 0.25 -7.48
N CYS A 75 -9.97 1.34 -8.17
CA CYS A 75 -9.26 2.59 -8.04
C CYS A 75 -9.98 3.62 -7.17
N ASN A 76 -11.18 3.32 -6.66
CA ASN A 76 -11.95 4.23 -5.83
C ASN A 76 -11.22 4.52 -4.51
N ALA A 77 -10.86 5.79 -4.33
CA ALA A 77 -10.13 6.31 -3.17
C ALA A 77 -11.04 6.94 -2.11
N ASN A 78 -12.36 6.98 -2.34
CA ASN A 78 -13.28 7.63 -1.44
C ASN A 78 -13.49 6.81 -0.16
N ALA A 79 -12.85 7.19 0.94
CA ALA A 79 -12.97 6.50 2.22
C ALA A 79 -14.39 6.47 2.81
N THR A 80 -15.32 7.29 2.32
CA THR A 80 -16.72 7.28 2.74
C THR A 80 -17.58 6.31 1.93
N ASP A 81 -17.05 5.77 0.83
CA ASP A 81 -17.71 4.80 -0.02
C ASP A 81 -17.34 3.38 0.42
N ALA A 82 -18.35 2.58 0.77
CA ALA A 82 -18.16 1.19 1.19
C ALA A 82 -17.57 0.28 0.07
N THR A 83 -17.57 0.76 -1.18
CA THR A 83 -16.98 0.06 -2.33
C THR A 83 -15.57 0.52 -2.66
N ALA A 84 -15.00 1.46 -1.90
CA ALA A 84 -13.64 1.94 -2.13
C ALA A 84 -12.58 0.90 -1.77
N ALA A 85 -11.85 0.44 -2.78
CA ALA A 85 -10.80 -0.57 -2.60
C ALA A 85 -9.48 0.01 -2.07
N ILE A 86 -9.16 1.28 -2.36
CA ILE A 86 -7.86 1.85 -1.97
C ILE A 86 -7.69 1.97 -0.45
N PRO A 87 -8.65 2.49 0.34
CA PRO A 87 -8.47 2.59 1.79
C PRO A 87 -8.11 1.26 2.49
N PRO A 88 -8.78 0.12 2.26
CA PRO A 88 -8.38 -1.13 2.87
C PRO A 88 -7.06 -1.68 2.31
N ILE A 89 -6.73 -1.47 1.02
CA ILE A 89 -5.41 -1.81 0.46
C ILE A 89 -4.30 -1.06 1.21
N VAL A 90 -4.42 0.26 1.36
CA VAL A 90 -3.44 1.09 2.09
C VAL A 90 -3.32 0.60 3.54
N LYS A 91 -4.42 0.20 4.17
CA LYS A 91 -4.42 -0.30 5.55
C LYS A 91 -3.68 -1.65 5.69
N CYS A 92 -3.84 -2.56 4.73
CA CYS A 92 -3.05 -3.79 4.66
C CYS A 92 -1.56 -3.50 4.48
N GLU A 93 -1.18 -2.64 3.52
CA GLU A 93 0.21 -2.24 3.29
C GLU A 93 0.83 -1.56 4.52
N GLN A 94 0.06 -0.70 5.19
CA GLN A 94 0.49 -0.03 6.43
C GLN A 94 0.75 -1.02 7.56
N CYS A 95 -0.08 -2.05 7.68
CA CYS A 95 0.16 -3.13 8.63
C CYS A 95 1.47 -3.85 8.30
N MET A 96 1.69 -4.24 7.04
CA MET A 96 2.88 -4.97 6.63
C MET A 96 4.16 -4.14 6.85
N PHE A 97 4.11 -2.85 6.52
CA PHE A 97 5.19 -1.91 6.81
C PHE A 97 5.51 -1.82 8.31
N ASN A 98 4.49 -1.72 9.15
CA ASN A 98 4.66 -1.71 10.61
C ASN A 98 5.24 -3.04 11.13
N ALA A 99 4.83 -4.18 10.56
CA ALA A 99 5.35 -5.50 10.90
C ALA A 99 6.83 -5.64 10.52
N LEU A 100 7.22 -5.18 9.32
CA LEU A 100 8.61 -5.15 8.86
C LEU A 100 9.49 -4.29 9.78
N ILE A 101 8.99 -3.11 10.18
CA ILE A 101 9.66 -2.24 11.15
C ILE A 101 9.82 -2.94 12.50
N THR A 102 8.75 -3.56 13.01
CA THR A 102 8.75 -4.22 14.33
C THR A 102 9.73 -5.40 14.36
N ARG A 103 9.82 -6.15 13.27
CA ARG A 103 10.76 -7.26 13.11
C ARG A 103 12.17 -6.81 12.77
N ASN A 104 12.36 -5.54 12.39
CA ASN A 104 13.60 -5.00 11.85
C ASN A 104 14.16 -5.85 10.70
N THR A 105 13.27 -6.25 9.79
CA THR A 105 13.61 -7.10 8.64
C THR A 105 13.33 -6.40 7.33
N VAL A 106 14.16 -6.67 6.33
CA VAL A 106 13.87 -6.27 4.95
C VAL A 106 12.80 -7.19 4.35
N PRO A 107 11.86 -6.66 3.54
CA PRO A 107 10.88 -7.48 2.87
C PRO A 107 11.56 -8.41 1.87
N GLN A 108 11.09 -9.65 1.84
CA GLN A 108 11.49 -10.67 0.88
C GLN A 108 10.77 -10.50 -0.46
N ASP A 109 9.54 -9.97 -0.41
CA ASP A 109 8.75 -9.63 -1.59
C ASP A 109 8.63 -8.09 -1.72
N PRO A 110 8.99 -7.49 -2.87
CA PRO A 110 8.91 -6.04 -3.06
C PRO A 110 7.48 -5.47 -3.00
N ARG A 111 6.46 -6.33 -2.97
CA ARG A 111 5.06 -5.92 -2.76
C ARG A 111 4.72 -5.70 -1.29
N ALA A 112 5.44 -6.30 -0.34
CA ALA A 112 5.08 -6.26 1.07
C ALA A 112 5.50 -4.93 1.73
N GLY A 113 4.52 -4.08 2.05
CA GLY A 113 4.72 -2.89 2.88
C GLY A 113 5.64 -1.85 2.23
N GLN A 114 5.58 -1.71 0.91
CA GLN A 114 6.43 -0.79 0.15
C GLN A 114 5.63 0.37 -0.43
N SER A 115 6.08 1.59 -0.17
CA SER A 115 5.49 2.80 -0.75
C SER A 115 5.65 2.86 -2.28
N SER A 116 6.74 2.29 -2.81
CA SER A 116 6.94 2.13 -4.25
C SER A 116 5.85 1.23 -4.87
N ALA A 117 5.55 0.08 -4.26
CA ALA A 117 4.49 -0.81 -4.74
C ALA A 117 3.11 -0.15 -4.70
N LEU A 118 2.82 0.59 -3.62
CA LEU A 118 1.58 1.34 -3.50
C LEU A 118 1.49 2.47 -4.54
N SER A 119 2.58 3.21 -4.78
CA SER A 119 2.63 4.24 -5.82
C SER A 119 2.43 3.68 -7.23
N ALA A 120 2.93 2.46 -7.50
CA ALA A 120 2.69 1.76 -8.75
C ALA A 120 1.21 1.38 -8.94
N TYR A 121 0.55 0.94 -7.87
CA TYR A 121 -0.90 0.69 -7.90
C TYR A 121 -1.67 1.97 -8.25
N LEU A 122 -1.33 3.08 -7.60
CA LEU A 122 -1.97 4.38 -7.85
C LEU A 122 -1.67 4.90 -9.26
N ALA A 123 -0.46 4.71 -9.77
CA ALA A 123 -0.10 5.07 -11.14
C ALA A 123 -0.88 4.26 -12.17
N ALA A 124 -1.09 2.96 -11.94
CA ALA A 124 -1.95 2.13 -12.78
C ALA A 124 -3.40 2.64 -12.77
N CYS A 125 -3.91 3.02 -11.61
CA CYS A 125 -5.23 3.62 -11.47
C CYS A 125 -5.38 4.96 -12.21
N ASN A 126 -4.38 5.83 -12.15
CA ASN A 126 -4.38 7.10 -12.88
C ASN A 126 -4.27 6.87 -14.40
N THR A 127 -3.51 5.86 -14.84
CA THR A 127 -3.38 5.51 -16.27
C THR A 127 -4.67 4.95 -16.85
N ALA A 128 -5.49 4.28 -16.03
CA ALA A 128 -6.78 3.75 -16.43
C ALA A 128 -7.83 4.85 -16.74
N ASN A 129 -7.52 6.16 -16.53
CA ASN A 129 -8.35 7.32 -16.87
C ASN A 129 -9.82 7.13 -16.48
N ILE A 130 -10.03 6.74 -15.22
CA ILE A 130 -11.34 6.32 -14.77
C ILE A 130 -12.20 7.53 -14.45
N THR A 131 -13.27 7.70 -15.22
CA THR A 131 -14.37 8.60 -14.87
C THR A 131 -15.27 7.91 -13.85
N VAL A 132 -15.34 8.47 -12.65
CA VAL A 132 -16.25 8.03 -11.59
C VAL A 132 -17.33 9.09 -11.44
N THR A 133 -18.59 8.67 -11.42
CA THR A 133 -19.69 9.56 -11.11
C THR A 133 -19.66 9.82 -9.61
N ALA A 134 -19.45 11.08 -9.20
CA ALA A 134 -19.52 11.49 -7.80
C ALA A 134 -20.94 11.27 -7.25
N ALA A 135 -21.07 11.31 -5.92
CA ALA A 135 -22.36 11.08 -5.23
C ALA A 135 -23.46 12.09 -5.65
N ASP A 136 -23.09 13.22 -6.24
CA ASP A 136 -23.98 14.24 -6.79
C ASP A 136 -24.38 14.00 -8.27
N GLY A 137 -23.94 12.88 -8.86
CA GLY A 137 -24.24 12.53 -10.26
C GLY A 137 -23.28 13.15 -11.29
N THR A 138 -22.28 13.92 -10.86
CA THR A 138 -21.33 14.54 -11.80
C THR A 138 -20.21 13.57 -12.20
N PRO A 139 -19.90 13.42 -13.50
CA PRO A 139 -18.76 12.65 -13.93
C PRO A 139 -17.47 13.39 -13.54
N SER A 140 -16.71 12.81 -12.62
CA SER A 140 -15.41 13.30 -12.18
C SER A 140 -14.31 12.34 -12.64
N THR A 141 -13.21 12.85 -13.15
CA THR A 141 -12.03 12.02 -13.39
C THR A 141 -11.38 11.72 -12.05
N LEU A 142 -11.33 10.43 -11.70
CA LEU A 142 -10.76 10.01 -10.43
C LEU A 142 -9.24 10.14 -10.51
N THR A 143 -8.73 11.25 -9.99
CA THR A 143 -7.31 11.44 -9.74
C THR A 143 -7.03 11.00 -8.32
N VAL A 144 -6.37 9.85 -8.16
CA VAL A 144 -6.01 9.40 -6.81
C VAL A 144 -4.82 10.22 -6.35
N ALA A 145 -5.04 11.07 -5.35
CA ALA A 145 -3.99 11.92 -4.80
C ALA A 145 -2.86 11.06 -4.23
N ALA A 146 -1.62 11.39 -4.59
CA ALA A 146 -0.41 10.69 -4.16
C ALA A 146 -0.21 10.66 -2.63
N ALA A 147 -0.96 11.46 -1.87
CA ALA A 147 -0.96 11.43 -0.40
C ALA A 147 -1.38 10.05 0.17
N ALA A 148 -2.17 9.26 -0.57
CA ALA A 148 -2.50 7.89 -0.19
C ALA A 148 -1.32 6.90 -0.37
N ALA A 149 -0.22 7.30 -1.02
CA ALA A 149 0.94 6.45 -1.30
C ALA A 149 1.99 6.42 -0.17
N VAL A 150 1.82 7.26 0.86
CA VAL A 150 2.82 7.45 1.90
C VAL A 150 2.45 6.60 3.11
N LEU A 151 3.13 5.46 3.25
CA LEU A 151 3.11 4.65 4.45
C LEU A 151 3.84 5.42 5.56
N THR A 152 3.20 5.55 6.72
CA THR A 152 3.76 6.29 7.85
C THR A 152 4.44 5.35 8.83
N SER A 153 5.54 5.78 9.44
CA SER A 153 6.15 4.99 10.51
C SER A 153 5.21 4.89 11.71
N PRO A 154 5.23 3.77 12.46
CA PRO A 154 4.48 3.67 13.70
C PRO A 154 4.90 4.78 14.67
N PRO A 155 3.96 5.32 15.48
CA PRO A 155 4.25 6.43 16.39
C PRO A 155 5.30 6.11 17.47
N ASN A 156 5.57 4.82 17.72
CA ASN A 156 6.55 4.35 18.70
C ASN A 156 7.89 3.94 18.06
N TRP A 157 8.08 4.17 16.75
CA TRP A 157 9.33 3.83 16.08
C TRP A 157 10.28 5.02 16.08
N ASP A 158 11.40 4.87 16.79
CA ASP A 158 12.42 5.92 16.98
C ASP A 158 13.41 6.03 15.80
N GLY A 159 13.18 5.29 14.71
CA GLY A 159 14.07 5.29 13.56
C GLY A 159 15.32 4.41 13.71
N PRO A 160 16.10 4.21 12.64
CA PRO A 160 17.38 3.50 12.70
C PRO A 160 18.45 4.29 13.49
N PHE A 161 18.22 5.59 13.71
CA PHE A 161 19.04 6.48 14.51
C PHE A 161 18.24 7.04 15.70
N GLY A 162 17.51 6.19 16.41
CA GLY A 162 16.74 6.50 17.63
C GLY A 162 17.55 7.03 18.81
N GLN A 163 18.38 8.04 18.55
CA GLN A 163 18.89 8.99 19.50
C GLN A 163 17.98 10.20 19.42
N GLY A 164 16.73 10.03 19.84
CA GLY A 164 15.92 11.13 20.35
C GLY A 164 16.57 11.64 21.63
N LEU A 165 17.73 12.30 21.51
CA LEU A 165 18.36 12.97 22.63
C LEU A 165 17.39 14.08 23.05
N ASN A 166 16.75 13.90 24.20
CA ASN A 166 16.09 15.02 24.85
C ASN A 166 17.14 16.13 25.08
N THR A 167 16.70 17.38 25.17
CA THR A 167 17.61 18.54 25.27
C THR A 167 18.70 18.34 26.33
N GLY A 168 18.38 17.69 27.47
CA GLY A 168 19.35 17.38 28.52
C GLY A 168 20.43 16.39 28.07
N THR A 169 20.05 15.29 27.45
CA THR A 169 21.00 14.29 26.93
C THR A 169 21.85 14.83 25.78
N THR A 170 21.31 15.73 24.94
CA THR A 170 22.06 16.44 23.90
C THR A 170 23.17 17.30 24.50
N VAL A 171 22.87 18.03 25.58
CA VAL A 171 23.87 18.87 26.26
C VAL A 171 25.00 18.02 26.81
N ILE A 172 24.68 16.89 27.47
CA ILE A 172 25.70 16.00 28.05
C ILE A 172 26.59 15.41 26.97
N THR A 173 26.01 14.94 25.85
CA THR A 173 26.77 14.35 24.74
C THR A 173 27.67 15.38 24.05
N VAL A 174 27.20 16.61 23.84
CA VAL A 174 28.02 17.71 23.28
C VAL A 174 29.17 18.07 24.20
N ILE A 175 28.96 18.16 25.52
CA ILE A 175 30.03 18.44 26.48
C ILE A 175 31.08 17.33 26.45
N ALA A 176 30.65 16.07 26.50
CA ALA A 176 31.57 14.92 26.46
C ALA A 176 32.38 14.90 25.16
N ALA A 177 31.74 15.13 24.01
CA ALA A 177 32.40 15.21 22.71
C ALA A 177 33.39 16.40 22.64
N THR A 178 33.05 17.54 23.24
CA THR A 178 33.92 18.72 23.27
C THR A 178 35.16 18.50 24.13
N ILE A 179 35.02 17.84 25.29
CA ILE A 179 36.15 17.53 26.17
C ILE A 179 37.08 16.52 25.50
N LEU A 180 36.53 15.45 24.93
CA LEU A 180 37.32 14.42 24.26
C LEU A 180 37.98 14.94 22.98
N GLY A 181 37.23 15.64 22.12
CA GLY A 181 37.75 16.23 20.89
C GLY A 181 38.75 17.35 21.16
N GLY A 182 38.46 18.23 22.11
CA GLY A 182 39.35 19.30 22.54
C GLY A 182 40.65 18.77 23.17
N GLY A 183 40.55 17.70 23.98
CA GLY A 183 41.71 17.03 24.55
C GLY A 183 42.62 16.40 23.48
N LEU A 184 42.04 15.74 22.48
CA LEU A 184 42.80 15.17 21.36
C LEU A 184 43.49 16.25 20.51
N ILE A 185 42.81 17.36 20.23
CA ILE A 185 43.41 18.51 19.53
C ILE A 185 44.53 19.11 20.36
N GLY A 186 44.34 19.27 21.67
CA GLY A 186 45.36 19.77 22.59
C GLY A 186 46.62 18.90 22.60
N VAL A 187 46.48 17.58 22.60
CA VAL A 187 47.61 16.64 22.49
C VAL A 187 48.32 16.80 21.15
N LEU A 188 47.58 16.87 20.03
CA LEU A 188 48.17 17.06 18.69
C LEU A 188 48.94 18.38 18.53
N VAL A 189 48.51 19.45 19.20
CA VAL A 189 49.16 20.77 19.12
C VAL A 189 50.37 20.88 20.06
N THR A 190 50.46 20.02 21.06
CA THR A 190 51.55 20.05 22.06
C THR A 190 52.62 18.98 21.84
N MET A 191 52.41 18.04 20.91
CA MET A 191 53.48 17.20 20.34
C MET A 191 54.14 17.91 19.16
#